data_AF-D2RV91-F1
#
_entry.id   AF-D2RV91-F1
#
_cell.length_a   1.000
_cell.length_b   1.000
_cell.length_c   1.000
_cell.angle_alpha   90.00
_cell.angle_beta   90.00
_cell.angle_gamma   90.00
#
_symmetry.space_group_name_H-M   'P 1'
#
loop_
_entity.id
_entity.type
_entity.pdbx_description
1 polymer ?
#
loop_
_entity_poly.entity_id
_entity_poly.type
_entity_poly.pdbx_seq_one_letter_code
_entity_poly.pdbx_strand_id
1 'polypeptide(L)' 'MATDVADSTGMGPNRQMSLFGYVMAAIIAVALLPLLPVLIPAYLIWRAFFASDDFEHSFESWRESGKPPSGS' A
#
# COMPACT_ATOMS: atom_id res chain seq x y z
N MET A 1 -35.60 6.54 37.58
CA MET A 1 -35.35 5.72 36.37
C MET A 1 -33.86 5.68 36.18
N ALA A 2 -33.24 4.51 36.35
CA ALA A 2 -31.81 4.33 36.14
C ALA A 2 -31.60 3.98 34.67
N THR A 3 -30.84 4.79 33.94
CA THR A 3 -30.40 4.49 32.59
C THR A 3 -29.42 3.32 32.67
N ASP A 4 -29.82 2.15 32.15
CA ASP A 4 -28.99 0.96 32.13
C ASP A 4 -27.86 1.14 31.10
N VAL A 5 -26.62 0.87 31.50
CA VAL A 5 -25.43 1.01 30.63
C VAL A 5 -25.43 -0.08 29.54
N ALA A 6 -26.23 -1.13 29.73
CA ALA A 6 -26.43 -2.21 28.77
C ALA A 6 -27.24 -1.80 27.52
N ASP A 7 -27.95 -0.66 27.53
CA ASP A 7 -28.62 -0.09 26.34
C ASP A 7 -27.66 0.66 25.41
N SER A 8 -26.35 0.48 25.60
CA SER A 8 -25.36 0.86 24.59
C SER A 8 -25.62 0.03 23.33
N THR A 9 -26.37 0.62 22.39
CA THR A 9 -26.35 0.20 21.00
C THR A 9 -24.92 0.40 20.53
N GLY A 10 -24.08 -0.63 20.75
CA GLY A 10 -22.68 -0.61 20.37
C GLY A 10 -22.57 -0.12 18.94
N MET A 11 -21.53 0.66 18.64
CA MET A 11 -21.23 1.21 17.30
C MET A 11 -21.28 0.10 16.25
N GLY A 12 -22.49 -0.21 15.79
CA GLY A 12 -22.74 -1.21 14.78
C GLY A 12 -22.19 -0.69 13.47
N PRO A 13 -21.87 -1.58 12.52
CA PRO A 13 -21.32 -1.17 11.23
C PRO A 13 -22.24 -0.13 10.58
N ASN A 14 -21.77 1.12 10.50
CA ASN A 14 -22.54 2.24 9.95
C ASN A 14 -22.56 2.16 8.42
N ARG A 15 -23.32 1.19 7.89
CA ARG A 15 -23.45 0.93 6.45
C ARG A 15 -24.00 2.11 5.66
N GLN A 16 -24.78 2.99 6.30
CA GLN A 16 -25.32 4.19 5.67
C GLN A 16 -24.22 5.24 5.46
N MET A 17 -23.33 5.43 6.43
CA MET A 17 -22.19 6.35 6.29
C MET A 17 -21.08 5.77 5.39
N SER A 18 -20.90 4.44 5.35
CA SER A 18 -19.92 3.82 4.44
C SER A 18 -20.37 3.82 2.98
N LEU A 19 -21.68 3.81 2.69
CA LEU A 19 -22.22 3.87 1.33
C LEU A 19 -21.76 5.11 0.57
N PHE A 20 -21.79 6.28 1.24
CA PHE A 20 -21.30 7.52 0.65
C PHE A 20 -19.82 7.42 0.25
N GLY A 21 -19.00 6.84 1.12
CA GLY A 21 -17.57 6.63 0.85
C GLY A 21 -17.34 5.73 -0.36
N TYR A 22 -18.11 4.65 -0.52
CA TYR A 22 -18.02 3.77 -1.68
C TYR A 22 -18.44 4.44 -2.98
N VAL A 23 -19.49 5.26 -2.95
CA VAL A 23 -19.93 6.03 -4.13
C VAL A 23 -18.85 7.03 -4.54
N MET A 24 -18.27 7.77 -3.60
CA MET A 24 -17.17 8.69 -3.89
C MET A 24 -15.93 7.97 -4.40
N ALA A 25 -15.57 6.83 -3.81
CA ALA A 25 -14.45 6.01 -4.29
C ALA A 25 -14.69 5.51 -5.72
N ALA A 26 -15.91 5.10 -6.06
CA ALA A 26 -16.26 4.69 -7.41
C ALA A 26 -16.15 5.84 -8.41
N ILE A 27 -16.61 7.05 -8.05
CA ILE A 27 -16.45 8.24 -8.88
C ILE A 27 -14.98 8.55 -9.13
N ILE A 28 -14.15 8.53 -8.08
CA ILE A 28 -12.71 8.77 -8.18
C ILE A 28 -12.05 7.69 -9.05
N ALA A 29 -12.40 6.42 -8.86
CA ALA A 29 -11.87 5.32 -9.66
C ALA A 29 -12.20 5.49 -11.15
N VAL A 30 -13.44 5.84 -11.48
CA VAL A 30 -13.87 6.10 -12.87
C VAL A 30 -13.15 7.31 -13.45
N ALA A 31 -12.93 8.36 -12.66
CA ALA A 31 -12.20 9.54 -13.09
C ALA A 31 -10.69 9.27 -13.34
N LEU A 32 -10.08 8.38 -12.56
CA LEU A 32 -8.66 8.03 -12.67
C LEU A 32 -8.38 6.89 -13.65
N LEU A 33 -9.34 6.00 -13.89
CA LEU A 33 -9.22 4.88 -14.84
C LEU A 33 -8.70 5.31 -16.23
N PRO A 34 -9.19 6.38 -16.88
CA PRO A 34 -8.69 6.81 -18.18
C PRO A 34 -7.24 7.33 -18.15
N LEU A 35 -6.67 7.58 -16.98
CA LEU A 35 -5.28 8.01 -16.83
C LEU A 35 -4.29 6.83 -16.88
N LEU A 36 -4.76 5.62 -16.55
CA LEU A 36 -3.94 4.39 -16.61
C LEU A 36 -3.21 4.16 -17.94
N PRO A 37 -3.83 4.29 -19.13
CA PRO A 37 -3.12 4.11 -20.41
C PRO A 37 -1.97 5.10 -20.63
N VAL A 38 -1.91 6.21 -19.87
CA VAL A 38 -0.79 7.16 -19.91
C VAL A 38 0.23 6.85 -18.82
N LEU A 39 -0.25 6.58 -17.60
CA LEU A 39 0.61 6.29 -16.45
C LEU A 39 1.41 4.99 -16.62
N ILE A 40 0.79 3.95 -17.19
CA ILE A 40 1.44 2.65 -17.35
C ILE A 40 2.67 2.75 -18.29
N PRO A 41 2.56 3.27 -19.53
CA PRO A 41 3.73 3.45 -20.38
C PRO A 41 4.77 4.41 -19.79
N ALA A 42 4.33 5.52 -19.17
CA ALA A 42 5.24 6.48 -18.55
C ALA A 42 6.07 5.81 -17.43
N TYR A 43 5.42 5.00 -16.60
CA TYR A 43 6.09 4.22 -15.56
C TYR A 43 7.06 3.21 -16.15
N LEU A 44 6.67 2.47 -17.20
CA LEU A 44 7.53 1.48 -17.84
C LEU A 44 8.78 2.11 -18.48
N ILE A 45 8.62 3.25 -19.17
CA ILE A 45 9.74 3.99 -19.74
C ILE A 45 10.65 4.49 -18.61
N TRP A 46 10.08 5.09 -17.57
CA TRP A 46 10.88 5.54 -16.43
C TRP A 46 11.64 4.39 -15.75
N ARG A 47 10.97 3.26 -15.51
CA ARG A 47 11.56 2.04 -14.95
C ARG A 47 12.69 1.51 -15.84
N ALA A 48 12.51 1.49 -17.15
CA ALA A 48 13.50 0.91 -18.07
C ALA A 48 14.77 1.77 -18.22
N PHE A 49 14.65 3.10 -18.10
CA PHE A 49 15.76 4.01 -18.41
C PHE A 49 16.34 4.75 -17.20
N PHE A 50 15.57 4.90 -16.12
CA PHE A 50 15.94 5.75 -14.98
C PHE A 50 15.92 5.02 -13.64
N ALA A 51 15.18 3.92 -13.51
CA ALA A 51 15.35 3.07 -12.33
C ALA A 51 16.62 2.26 -12.56
N SER A 52 17.73 2.71 -11.97
CA SER A 52 18.88 1.85 -11.73
C SER A 52 18.36 0.62 -11.00
N ASP A 53 18.60 -0.56 -11.56
CA ASP A 53 18.45 -1.79 -10.81
C ASP A 53 19.50 -1.74 -9.69
N ASP A 54 19.13 -1.19 -8.54
CA ASP A 54 19.67 -1.65 -7.26
C ASP A 54 19.11 -3.07 -7.09
N PHE A 55 19.56 -3.99 -7.96
CA PHE A 55 19.52 -5.41 -7.71
C PHE A 55 20.46 -5.59 -6.54
N GLU A 56 19.92 -5.32 -5.35
CA GLU A 56 20.65 -5.47 -4.11
C GLU A 56 21.05 -6.94 -4.08
N HIS A 57 22.35 -7.20 -4.31
CA HIS A 57 22.97 -8.50 -4.32
C HIS A 57 22.93 -9.06 -2.89
N SER A 58 21.71 -9.30 -2.37
CA SER A 58 21.45 -9.79 -1.03
C SER A 58 22.01 -11.21 -0.82
N PHE A 59 22.40 -11.88 -1.90
CA PHE A 59 23.12 -13.15 -1.86
C PHE A 59 24.64 -12.98 -1.67
N GLU A 60 25.25 -11.90 -2.17
CA GLU A 60 26.69 -11.67 -1.99
C GLU A 60 26.97 -11.13 -0.58
N SER A 61 26.13 -10.22 -0.08
CA SER A 61 26.27 -9.66 1.27
C SER A 61 26.17 -10.71 2.39
N TRP A 62 25.37 -11.77 2.19
CA TRP A 62 25.28 -12.87 3.15
C TRP A 62 26.56 -13.72 3.25
N ARG A 63 27.32 -13.86 2.15
CA ARG A 63 28.62 -14.56 2.21
C ARG A 63 29.67 -13.73 2.94
N GLU A 64 29.61 -12.41 2.82
CA GLU A 64 30.58 -11.51 3.46
C GLU A 64 30.30 -11.32 4.95
N SER A 65 29.04 -11.35 5.39
CA SER A 65 28.68 -11.24 6.82
C SER A 65 29.08 -12.46 7.66
N GLY A 66 29.45 -13.58 7.03
CA GLY A 66 29.82 -14.83 7.70
C GLY A 66 31.31 -15.00 8.01
N LYS A 67 32.18 -14.04 7.67
CA LYS A 67 33.62 -14.16 7.93
C LYS A 67 33.93 -13.67 9.36
N PRO A 68 34.24 -14.56 10.33
CA PRO A 68 34.75 -14.11 11.62
C PRO A 68 36.06 -13.36 11.40
N PRO A 69 36.35 -12.29 12.17
CA PRO A 69 37.65 -11.64 12.10
C PRO A 69 38.73 -12.67 12.42
N SER A 70 39.59 -12.98 11.46
CA SER A 70 40.76 -13.82 11.71
C SER A 70 41.69 -13.02 12.62
N GLY A 71 41.64 -13.31 13.91
CA GLY A 71 42.60 -12.82 14.89
C GLY A 71 44.01 -13.30 14.52
N SER A 72 44.96 -12.36 14.57
CA SER A 72 46.40 -12.64 14.68
C SER A 72 46.75 -13.14 16.07
#